data_AF-A0A1G3Y0I7-F1
#
_entry.id   AF-A0A1G3Y0I7-F1
#
_cell.length_a   1.000
_cell.length_b   1.000
_cell.length_c   1.000
_cell.angle_alpha   90.00
_cell.angle_beta   90.00
_cell.angle_gamma   90.00
#
_symmetry.space_group_name_H-M   'P 1'
#
loop_
_entity.id
_entity.type
_entity.pdbx_description
1 polymer ?
#
loop_
_entity_poly.entity_id
_entity_poly.type
_entity_poly.pdbx_seq_one_letter_code
_entity_poly.pdbx_strand_id
1 'polypeptide(L)'
;MKFWNHYGELDLFTAMDQPTDVTKPTLFRYKGKIYPGNRVHSSWVGFEEDGKKGLNQLFMKDFFQMWMQHQADTSKNYPELSLIKDDNNDGIIEVNRPEEIDALLTSVKNYLGNTGFPLDGKRLVWVSDIRAYYSSKESRELPREEYEATAYASVYKFSHDIAPAKAALGAGGCTDCHHSASPFFEGKVLKEIFSAKDGKPKWMPNYEILGITSPWIKLGTFREASVKPFLYIITGLLIILAVVSILLQLAVKNGILSPQKAKLLTWVVLAGVIAFFLIAALSPGLLEYITLSRFSLDANHFWIAVIIYLISIAIMFSRKIDKKTSGTEIAIRKLGWFFIIAGALCGMLILLKIDGLSIVTRLAYTGFDLSLIFMAITSIISLFLKMTFIKGENQYDG
;
A
#
# COMPACT_ATOMS: atom_id res chain seq x y z
N MET A 1 6.46 0.33 27.04
CA MET A 1 5.65 -0.66 26.26
C MET A 1 4.81 -1.48 27.23
N LYS A 2 3.54 -1.76 26.95
CA LYS A 2 2.82 -2.83 27.67
C LYS A 2 3.18 -4.15 26.99
N PHE A 3 3.87 -5.04 27.69
CA PHE A 3 4.07 -6.41 27.21
C PHE A 3 2.70 -7.07 27.10
N TRP A 4 2.36 -7.56 25.92
CA TRP A 4 1.04 -8.07 25.58
C TRP A 4 1.13 -9.56 25.27
N ASN A 5 0.29 -10.36 25.92
CA ASN A 5 0.20 -11.79 25.69
C ASN A 5 -0.97 -12.07 24.74
N HIS A 6 -0.64 -12.31 23.47
CA HIS A 6 -1.60 -12.60 22.41
C HIS A 6 -2.54 -13.80 22.71
N TYR A 7 -2.15 -14.72 23.59
CA TYR A 7 -2.91 -15.92 23.92
C TYR A 7 -3.80 -15.78 25.18
N GLY A 8 -3.85 -14.59 25.80
CA GLY A 8 -4.48 -14.38 27.11
C GLY A 8 -5.85 -13.70 27.10
N GLU A 9 -6.35 -13.22 25.97
CA GLU A 9 -7.65 -12.54 25.91
C GLU A 9 -8.80 -13.56 25.73
N LEU A 10 -9.80 -13.49 26.62
CA LEU A 10 -11.00 -14.32 26.57
C LEU A 10 -12.03 -13.82 25.54
N ASP A 11 -12.01 -12.52 25.23
CA ASP A 11 -12.85 -11.90 24.21
C ASP A 11 -12.05 -11.76 22.92
N LEU A 12 -11.81 -12.87 22.21
CA LEU A 12 -10.89 -12.88 21.05
C LEU A 12 -11.41 -12.09 19.85
N PHE A 13 -12.71 -11.82 19.73
CA PHE A 13 -13.31 -11.17 18.57
C PHE A 13 -14.41 -10.15 18.97
N THR A 14 -14.47 -9.04 18.24
CA THR A 14 -15.55 -8.05 18.29
C THR A 14 -16.83 -8.59 17.65
N ALA A 15 -17.96 -7.87 17.81
CA ALA A 15 -19.23 -8.18 17.14
C ALA A 15 -19.18 -8.14 15.60
N MET A 16 -18.05 -7.71 15.02
CA MET A 16 -17.78 -7.69 13.58
C MET A 16 -16.88 -8.86 13.13
N ASP A 17 -16.68 -9.88 13.98
CA ASP A 17 -15.77 -11.00 13.77
C ASP A 17 -14.30 -10.57 13.50
N GLN A 18 -13.89 -9.46 14.11
CA GLN A 18 -12.51 -8.96 14.04
C GLN A 18 -11.79 -9.22 15.36
N PRO A 19 -10.51 -9.60 15.38
CA PRO A 19 -9.74 -9.71 16.61
C PRO A 19 -9.87 -8.44 17.44
N THR A 20 -10.05 -8.55 18.77
CA THR A 20 -10.05 -7.38 19.67
C THR A 20 -8.77 -6.58 19.57
N ASP A 21 -7.66 -7.29 19.32
CA ASP A 21 -6.35 -6.73 19.01
C ASP A 21 -5.82 -7.27 17.68
N VAL A 22 -5.76 -6.41 16.67
CA VAL A 22 -5.25 -6.76 15.34
C VAL A 22 -3.74 -6.54 15.29
N THR A 23 -2.96 -7.62 15.36
CA THR A 23 -1.53 -7.55 15.01
C THR A 23 -1.36 -7.28 13.53
N LYS A 24 -0.50 -6.31 13.18
CA LYS A 24 -0.12 -6.01 11.80
C LYS A 24 1.27 -6.57 11.56
N PRO A 25 1.39 -7.81 11.04
CA PRO A 25 2.70 -8.44 10.86
C PRO A 25 3.53 -7.68 9.83
N THR A 26 4.84 -7.81 9.93
CA THR A 26 5.73 -7.36 8.86
C THR A 26 5.48 -8.21 7.61
N LEU A 27 5.50 -7.60 6.43
CA LEU A 27 5.39 -8.35 5.18
C LEU A 27 6.72 -8.35 4.46
N PHE A 28 7.15 -9.54 4.04
CA PHE A 28 8.40 -9.72 3.29
C PHE A 28 8.17 -10.61 2.08
N ARG A 29 9.09 -10.52 1.11
CA ARG A 29 9.13 -11.42 -0.04
C ARG A 29 9.88 -12.70 0.32
N TYR A 30 9.26 -13.85 0.05
CA TYR A 30 9.91 -15.15 0.13
C TYR A 30 9.38 -16.04 -0.98
N LYS A 31 10.29 -16.61 -1.78
CA LYS A 31 9.96 -17.47 -2.94
C LYS A 31 8.94 -16.82 -3.89
N GLY A 32 9.14 -15.54 -4.21
CA GLY A 32 8.29 -14.77 -5.14
C GLY A 32 6.91 -14.36 -4.61
N LYS A 33 6.58 -14.69 -3.36
CA LYS A 33 5.30 -14.34 -2.73
C LYS A 33 5.52 -13.39 -1.55
N ILE A 34 4.49 -12.60 -1.23
CA ILE A 34 4.48 -11.76 -0.04
C ILE A 34 3.87 -12.59 1.09
N TYR A 35 4.58 -12.65 2.23
CA TYR A 35 4.10 -13.35 3.41
C TYR A 35 4.13 -12.44 4.64
N PRO A 36 3.14 -12.58 5.53
CA PRO A 36 3.24 -12.03 6.87
C PRO A 36 4.22 -12.86 7.70
N GLY A 37 5.05 -12.19 8.49
CA GLY A 37 5.86 -12.85 9.49
C GLY A 37 6.53 -11.89 10.45
N ASN A 38 7.32 -12.48 11.35
CA ASN A 38 8.10 -11.77 12.35
C ASN A 38 9.57 -11.76 11.95
N ARG A 39 10.14 -10.55 11.79
CA ARG A 39 11.57 -10.36 11.58
C ARG A 39 12.20 -10.07 12.93
N VAL A 40 12.95 -11.02 13.45
CA VAL A 40 13.58 -10.87 14.77
C VAL A 40 14.80 -9.98 14.64
N HIS A 41 14.82 -8.92 15.43
CA HIS A 41 16.01 -8.13 15.70
C HIS A 41 16.72 -8.71 16.93
N SER A 42 18.02 -8.95 16.85
CA SER A 42 18.77 -9.52 17.97
C SER A 42 20.08 -8.79 18.20
N SER A 43 20.49 -8.74 19.46
CA SER A 43 21.80 -8.24 19.87
C SER A 43 22.40 -9.18 20.91
N TRP A 44 23.69 -9.52 20.76
CA TRP A 44 24.37 -10.49 21.60
C TRP A 44 25.88 -10.36 21.52
N VAL A 45 26.58 -10.79 22.58
CA VAL A 45 28.05 -10.85 22.59
C VAL A 45 28.52 -12.24 22.19
N GLY A 46 29.55 -12.27 21.36
CA GLY A 46 30.15 -13.49 20.85
C GLY A 46 31.64 -13.38 20.63
N PHE A 47 32.18 -14.34 19.87
CA PHE A 47 33.52 -14.30 19.35
C PHE A 47 33.60 -14.96 17.97
N GLU A 48 34.52 -14.47 17.16
CA GLU A 48 34.98 -15.10 15.92
C GLU A 48 36.26 -15.89 16.21
N GLU A 49 36.40 -17.06 15.59
CA GLU A 49 37.59 -17.92 15.72
C GLU A 49 38.39 -17.93 14.42
N ASP A 50 39.71 -17.76 14.53
CA ASP A 50 40.60 -17.78 13.38
C ASP A 50 40.46 -19.08 12.57
N GLY A 51 40.27 -18.94 11.26
CA GLY A 51 40.11 -20.07 10.35
C GLY A 51 38.78 -20.81 10.42
N LYS A 52 37.84 -20.42 11.30
CA LYS A 52 36.49 -21.00 11.38
C LYS A 52 35.45 -20.08 10.77
N LYS A 53 34.41 -20.68 10.19
CA LYS A 53 33.28 -19.93 9.62
C LYS A 53 32.23 -19.65 10.70
N GLY A 54 31.67 -18.44 10.66
CA GLY A 54 30.58 -18.02 11.52
C GLY A 54 31.05 -17.34 12.81
N LEU A 55 30.08 -17.04 13.68
CA LEU A 55 30.30 -16.40 14.97
C LEU A 55 29.76 -17.33 16.07
N ASN A 56 30.48 -17.45 17.18
CA ASN A 56 30.03 -18.19 18.35
C ASN A 56 29.40 -17.23 19.35
N GLN A 57 28.22 -17.57 19.88
CA GLN A 57 27.63 -16.84 21.00
C GLN A 57 28.36 -17.20 22.29
N LEU A 58 28.64 -16.20 23.14
CA LEU A 58 29.13 -16.48 24.49
C LEU A 58 28.06 -17.19 25.31
N PHE A 59 28.48 -17.98 26.30
CA PHE A 59 27.51 -18.55 27.24
C PHE A 59 26.80 -17.43 27.98
N MET A 60 25.46 -17.43 27.92
CA MET A 60 24.65 -16.41 28.60
C MET A 60 24.91 -16.35 30.11
N LYS A 61 25.34 -17.46 30.70
CA LYS A 61 25.79 -17.51 32.10
C LYS A 61 26.96 -16.55 32.35
N ASP A 62 27.97 -16.53 31.49
CA ASP A 62 29.17 -15.69 31.67
C ASP A 62 28.80 -14.22 31.56
N PHE A 63 27.99 -13.87 30.54
CA PHE A 63 27.48 -12.52 30.35
C PHE A 63 26.65 -12.05 31.55
N PHE A 64 25.73 -12.89 32.04
CA PHE A 64 24.92 -12.58 33.22
C PHE A 64 25.75 -12.41 34.49
N GLN A 65 26.73 -13.29 34.73
CA GLN A 65 27.59 -13.23 35.90
C GLN A 65 28.50 -12.00 35.89
N MET A 66 29.00 -11.58 34.73
CA MET A 66 29.75 -10.31 34.59
C MET A 66 28.90 -9.13 35.08
N TRP A 67 27.66 -9.01 34.59
CA TRP A 67 26.74 -7.94 34.99
C TRP A 67 26.39 -8.01 36.48
N MET A 68 26.15 -9.20 37.03
CA MET A 68 25.90 -9.40 38.46
C MET A 68 27.08 -8.93 39.33
N GLN A 69 28.32 -9.26 38.93
CA GLN A 69 29.52 -8.82 39.65
C GLN A 69 29.68 -7.30 39.59
N HIS A 70 29.42 -6.70 38.43
CA HIS A 70 29.43 -5.24 38.28
C HIS A 70 28.38 -4.57 39.18
N GLN A 71 27.14 -5.06 39.19
CA GLN A 71 26.08 -4.52 40.03
C GLN A 71 26.39 -4.62 41.53
N ALA A 72 27.15 -5.63 41.95
CA ALA A 72 27.56 -5.79 43.35
C ALA A 72 28.61 -4.75 43.80
N ASP A 73 29.48 -4.29 42.89
CA ASP A 73 30.45 -3.21 43.15
C ASP A 73 30.87 -2.57 41.81
N THR A 74 30.15 -1.51 41.42
CA THR A 74 30.29 -0.86 40.11
C THR A 74 31.62 -0.15 39.92
N SER A 75 32.31 0.18 41.02
CA SER A 75 33.59 0.87 41.00
C SER A 75 34.77 -0.08 40.81
N LYS A 76 34.61 -1.35 41.22
CA LYS A 76 35.68 -2.35 41.26
C LYS A 76 35.54 -3.39 40.16
N ASN A 77 34.33 -3.90 39.94
CA ASN A 77 34.08 -5.01 39.04
C ASN A 77 33.60 -4.48 37.69
N TYR A 78 34.46 -4.59 36.67
CA TYR A 78 34.15 -4.15 35.30
C TYR A 78 33.59 -2.72 35.22
N PRO A 79 34.32 -1.72 35.76
CA PRO A 79 33.81 -0.37 35.94
C PRO A 79 33.39 0.31 34.63
N GLU A 80 33.93 -0.12 33.49
CA GLU A 80 33.59 0.39 32.16
C GLU A 80 32.11 0.20 31.83
N LEU A 81 31.43 -0.82 32.39
CA LEU A 81 29.99 -1.03 32.19
C LEU A 81 29.14 0.14 32.69
N SER A 82 29.67 1.00 33.59
CA SER A 82 28.99 2.23 34.04
C SER A 82 28.83 3.28 32.93
N LEU A 83 29.53 3.12 31.80
CA LEU A 83 29.37 3.97 30.62
C LEU A 83 28.08 3.64 29.86
N ILE A 84 27.53 2.44 30.06
CA ILE A 84 26.31 1.96 29.41
C ILE A 84 25.11 2.49 30.18
N LYS A 85 24.25 3.23 29.49
CA LYS A 85 23.14 3.97 30.11
C LYS A 85 21.81 3.57 29.48
N ASP A 86 20.76 3.88 30.23
CA ASP A 86 19.39 3.89 29.73
C ASP A 86 19.18 5.23 29.00
N ASP A 87 19.32 5.21 27.68
CA ASP A 87 19.26 6.41 26.85
C ASP A 87 17.82 6.87 26.59
N ASN A 88 16.87 5.94 26.71
CA ASN A 88 15.47 6.19 26.39
C ASN A 88 14.59 6.42 27.65
N ASN A 89 15.14 6.19 28.84
CA ASN A 89 14.52 6.26 30.18
C ASN A 89 13.36 5.25 30.38
N ASP A 90 13.45 4.04 29.81
CA ASP A 90 12.48 2.96 30.00
C ASP A 90 12.83 1.99 31.14
N GLY A 91 13.95 2.24 31.81
CA GLY A 91 14.49 1.44 32.90
C GLY A 91 15.45 0.34 32.46
N ILE A 92 15.74 0.21 31.16
CA ILE A 92 16.64 -0.79 30.60
C ILE A 92 17.85 -0.09 29.96
N ILE A 93 19.06 -0.50 30.36
CA ILE A 93 20.30 -0.01 29.75
C ILE A 93 20.52 -0.62 28.37
N GLU A 94 21.09 0.14 27.45
CA GLU A 94 21.26 -0.30 26.06
C GLU A 94 22.68 -0.04 25.57
N VAL A 95 23.14 -0.86 24.62
CA VAL A 95 24.46 -0.68 23.99
C VAL A 95 24.24 -0.14 22.59
N ASN A 96 24.27 1.18 22.46
CA ASN A 96 23.93 1.89 21.23
C ASN A 96 24.95 2.98 20.85
N ARG A 97 25.74 3.49 21.80
CA ARG A 97 26.78 4.50 21.53
C ARG A 97 28.17 3.88 21.31
N PRO A 98 29.06 4.52 20.54
CA PRO A 98 30.42 4.04 20.28
C PRO A 98 31.18 3.65 21.57
N GLU A 99 31.16 4.50 22.58
CA GLU A 99 31.85 4.28 23.85
C GLU A 99 31.29 3.11 24.66
N GLU A 100 30.00 2.79 24.50
CA GLU A 100 29.34 1.66 25.17
C GLU A 100 29.71 0.33 24.55
N ILE A 101 29.89 0.31 23.21
CA ILE A 101 30.37 -0.87 22.50
C ILE A 101 31.78 -1.23 22.98
N ASP A 102 32.68 -0.24 23.04
CA ASP A 102 34.05 -0.47 23.52
C ASP A 102 34.08 -0.87 25.01
N ALA A 103 33.24 -0.23 25.83
CA ALA A 103 33.07 -0.60 27.23
C ALA A 103 32.61 -2.05 27.39
N LEU A 104 31.55 -2.45 26.69
CA LEU A 104 31.00 -3.81 26.74
C LEU A 104 32.07 -4.85 26.37
N LEU A 105 32.76 -4.65 25.23
CA LEU A 105 33.76 -5.58 24.75
C LEU A 105 34.98 -5.66 25.68
N THR A 106 35.39 -4.53 26.28
CA THR A 106 36.47 -4.49 27.26
C THR A 106 36.11 -5.25 28.53
N SER A 107 34.92 -5.00 29.08
CA SER A 107 34.44 -5.68 30.28
C SER A 107 34.29 -7.20 30.07
N VAL A 108 33.76 -7.61 28.90
CA VAL A 108 33.65 -9.02 28.54
C VAL A 108 35.04 -9.67 28.43
N LYS A 109 36.00 -9.00 27.80
CA LYS A 109 37.39 -9.50 27.71
C LYS A 109 38.00 -9.72 29.08
N ASN A 110 37.82 -8.76 29.99
CA ASN A 110 38.33 -8.84 31.35
C ASN A 110 37.67 -9.98 32.12
N TYR A 111 36.36 -10.15 32.02
CA TYR A 111 35.63 -11.25 32.67
C TYR A 111 36.10 -12.62 32.18
N LEU A 112 36.23 -12.80 30.87
CA LEU A 112 36.68 -14.05 30.26
C LEU A 112 38.14 -14.37 30.64
N GLY A 113 39.01 -13.36 30.71
CA GLY A 113 40.37 -13.52 31.23
C GLY A 113 40.40 -14.00 32.69
N ASN A 114 39.56 -13.42 33.54
CA ASN A 114 39.47 -13.78 34.97
C ASN A 114 38.93 -15.20 35.21
N THR A 115 38.11 -15.71 34.29
CA THR A 115 37.52 -17.06 34.37
C THR A 115 38.38 -18.13 33.70
N GLY A 116 39.50 -17.75 33.07
CA GLY A 116 40.39 -18.66 32.35
C GLY A 116 39.83 -19.14 31.01
N PHE A 117 38.86 -18.43 30.43
CA PHE A 117 38.35 -18.75 29.10
C PHE A 117 39.45 -18.54 28.03
N PRO A 118 39.69 -19.50 27.12
CA PRO A 118 40.81 -19.45 26.19
C PRO A 118 40.55 -18.45 25.05
N LEU A 119 41.08 -17.24 25.17
CA LEU A 119 40.93 -16.16 24.18
C LEU A 119 41.90 -16.26 22.99
N ASP A 120 42.88 -17.16 23.02
CA ASP A 120 43.83 -17.32 21.92
C ASP A 120 43.11 -17.72 20.62
N GLY A 121 43.47 -17.01 19.54
CA GLY A 121 42.82 -17.14 18.23
C GLY A 121 41.34 -16.75 18.20
N LYS A 122 40.85 -16.02 19.21
CA LYS A 122 39.46 -15.57 19.33
C LYS A 122 39.36 -14.06 19.40
N ARG A 123 38.43 -13.52 18.62
CA ARG A 123 38.15 -12.10 18.57
C ARG A 123 36.74 -11.83 19.05
N LEU A 124 36.60 -11.07 20.15
CA LEU A 124 35.29 -10.71 20.68
C LEU A 124 34.50 -9.83 19.70
N VAL A 125 33.19 -10.01 19.71
CA VAL A 125 32.26 -9.28 18.86
C VAL A 125 30.98 -8.94 19.61
N TRP A 126 30.48 -7.72 19.39
CA TRP A 126 29.12 -7.33 19.73
C TRP A 126 28.30 -7.39 18.44
N VAL A 127 27.32 -8.28 18.38
CA VAL A 127 26.39 -8.35 17.26
C VAL A 127 25.18 -7.50 17.61
N SER A 128 24.80 -6.61 16.71
CA SER A 128 23.55 -5.85 16.80
C SER A 128 22.99 -5.63 15.41
N ASP A 129 21.74 -6.03 15.21
CA ASP A 129 21.07 -6.01 13.90
C ASP A 129 21.90 -6.70 12.81
N ILE A 130 22.39 -5.94 11.84
CA ILE A 130 23.10 -6.47 10.67
C ILE A 130 24.62 -6.42 10.82
N ARG A 131 25.14 -6.00 11.97
CA ARG A 131 26.57 -5.73 12.16
C ARG A 131 27.17 -6.54 13.28
N ALA A 132 28.39 -6.99 13.03
CA ALA A 132 29.36 -7.47 13.99
C ALA A 132 30.35 -6.34 14.29
N TYR A 133 30.35 -5.84 15.51
CA TYR A 133 31.26 -4.80 16.00
C TYR A 133 32.41 -5.45 16.77
N TYR A 134 33.64 -5.20 16.32
CA TYR A 134 34.86 -5.63 17.02
C TYR A 134 35.46 -4.50 17.88
N SER A 135 35.04 -3.27 17.60
CA SER A 135 35.20 -2.06 18.42
C SER A 135 34.17 -1.04 17.94
N SER A 136 34.15 0.13 18.57
CA SER A 136 33.39 1.29 18.10
C SER A 136 33.79 1.78 16.71
N LYS A 137 35.02 1.48 16.28
CA LYS A 137 35.60 1.95 15.00
C LYS A 137 35.68 0.87 13.93
N GLU A 138 35.52 -0.39 14.33
CA GLU A 138 35.67 -1.53 13.43
C GLU A 138 34.45 -2.43 13.51
N SER A 139 33.77 -2.58 12.38
CA SER A 139 32.62 -3.46 12.24
C SER A 139 32.55 -4.07 10.84
N ARG A 140 31.82 -5.18 10.74
CA ARG A 140 31.50 -5.86 9.49
C ARG A 140 30.00 -6.10 9.39
N GLU A 141 29.44 -5.90 8.21
CA GLU A 141 28.06 -6.31 7.91
C GLU A 141 27.98 -7.84 7.76
N LEU A 142 27.00 -8.43 8.44
CA LEU A 142 26.77 -9.87 8.42
C LEU A 142 25.86 -10.23 7.24
N PRO A 143 26.20 -11.29 6.49
CA PRO A 143 25.33 -11.77 5.42
C PRO A 143 24.00 -12.23 6.01
N ARG A 144 22.91 -11.83 5.38
CA ARG A 144 21.55 -12.21 5.74
C ARG A 144 20.67 -12.28 4.51
N GLU A 145 19.56 -12.97 4.64
CA GLU A 145 18.52 -13.01 3.62
C GLU A 145 17.70 -11.71 3.62
N GLU A 146 17.08 -11.38 2.48
CA GLU A 146 16.28 -10.15 2.33
C GLU A 146 15.14 -10.06 3.36
N TYR A 147 14.58 -11.21 3.74
CA TYR A 147 13.49 -11.33 4.70
C TYR A 147 13.95 -11.32 6.16
N GLU A 148 15.25 -11.38 6.46
CA GLU A 148 15.79 -11.33 7.83
C GLU A 148 16.01 -9.88 8.28
N ALA A 149 15.79 -9.57 9.56
CA ALA A 149 16.20 -8.28 10.14
C ALA A 149 17.65 -8.33 10.63
N THR A 150 17.98 -9.38 11.39
CA THR A 150 19.34 -9.68 11.87
C THR A 150 19.85 -10.96 11.22
N ALA A 151 21.13 -10.99 10.87
CA ALA A 151 21.79 -12.25 10.51
C ALA A 151 21.72 -13.25 11.68
N TYR A 152 21.51 -14.52 11.38
CA TYR A 152 21.38 -15.60 12.37
C TYR A 152 20.15 -15.52 13.29
N ALA A 153 19.23 -14.58 13.07
CA ALA A 153 17.97 -14.52 13.79
C ALA A 153 16.85 -15.22 13.01
N SER A 154 16.05 -16.03 13.70
CA SER A 154 14.96 -16.77 13.06
C SER A 154 13.86 -15.84 12.54
N VAL A 155 13.36 -16.13 11.33
CA VAL A 155 12.16 -15.48 10.76
C VAL A 155 11.01 -16.46 10.82
N TYR A 156 9.93 -16.07 11.50
CA TYR A 156 8.74 -16.90 11.63
C TYR A 156 7.65 -16.38 10.71
N LYS A 157 7.28 -17.19 9.72
CA LYS A 157 6.14 -16.89 8.85
C LYS A 157 4.82 -17.20 9.58
N PHE A 158 3.91 -16.25 9.62
CA PHE A 158 2.53 -16.50 10.07
C PHE A 158 1.77 -17.20 8.94
N SER A 159 1.53 -18.51 9.07
CA SER A 159 0.91 -19.33 8.02
C SER A 159 -0.46 -19.90 8.38
N HIS A 160 -0.92 -19.75 9.63
CA HIS A 160 -2.09 -20.44 10.16
C HIS A 160 -3.12 -19.49 10.78
N ASP A 161 -3.07 -18.21 10.40
CA ASP A 161 -4.07 -17.24 10.85
C ASP A 161 -5.29 -17.32 9.92
N ILE A 162 -6.37 -17.92 10.41
CA ILE A 162 -7.62 -18.13 9.65
C ILE A 162 -8.63 -17.08 10.13
N ALA A 163 -8.90 -16.10 9.27
CA ALA A 163 -9.95 -15.11 9.50
C ALA A 163 -11.17 -15.38 8.59
N PRO A 164 -12.39 -14.98 8.98
CA PRO A 164 -13.54 -14.97 8.09
C PRO A 164 -13.26 -14.19 6.81
N ALA A 165 -13.83 -14.60 5.67
CA ALA A 165 -13.54 -14.01 4.37
C ALA A 165 -13.77 -12.47 4.32
N LYS A 166 -14.73 -11.95 5.10
CA LYS A 166 -15.00 -10.50 5.19
C LYS A 166 -13.98 -9.72 6.01
N ALA A 167 -13.23 -10.39 6.89
CA ALA A 167 -12.15 -9.81 7.67
C ALA A 167 -10.77 -9.97 6.99
N ALA A 168 -10.70 -10.70 5.89
CA ALA A 168 -9.48 -10.88 5.13
C ALA A 168 -9.03 -9.57 4.49
N LEU A 169 -7.72 -9.33 4.51
CA LEU A 169 -7.11 -8.23 3.76
C LEU A 169 -7.50 -8.30 2.28
N GLY A 170 -8.01 -7.20 1.74
CA GLY A 170 -8.47 -7.11 0.35
C GLY A 170 -9.97 -7.36 0.18
N ALA A 171 -10.69 -7.74 1.23
CA ALA A 171 -12.15 -7.87 1.20
C ALA A 171 -12.86 -6.54 0.91
N GLY A 172 -12.25 -5.40 1.28
CA GLY A 172 -12.72 -4.06 0.93
C GLY A 172 -12.33 -3.62 -0.49
N GLY A 173 -11.53 -4.42 -1.21
CA GLY A 173 -11.01 -4.12 -2.53
C GLY A 173 -9.58 -3.58 -2.49
N CYS A 174 -9.13 -3.00 -3.59
CA CYS A 174 -7.73 -2.60 -3.77
C CYS A 174 -7.27 -1.54 -2.76
N THR A 175 -8.19 -0.73 -2.22
CA THR A 175 -7.88 0.33 -1.25
C THR A 175 -7.40 -0.21 0.09
N ASP A 176 -7.71 -1.44 0.46
CA ASP A 176 -7.20 -2.05 1.71
C ASP A 176 -5.68 -2.00 1.77
N CYS A 177 -5.03 -2.30 0.63
CA CYS A 177 -3.59 -2.23 0.49
C CYS A 177 -3.09 -0.87 -0.04
N HIS A 178 -3.87 -0.19 -0.87
CA HIS A 178 -3.39 0.97 -1.62
C HIS A 178 -3.80 2.34 -1.06
N HIS A 179 -4.63 2.46 -0.03
CA HIS A 179 -4.91 3.79 0.56
C HIS A 179 -3.66 4.38 1.24
N SER A 180 -3.64 5.72 1.36
CA SER A 180 -2.62 6.43 2.13
C SER A 180 -2.65 5.95 3.57
N ALA A 181 -1.50 5.67 4.18
CA ALA A 181 -1.38 5.06 5.50
C ALA A 181 -1.87 3.61 5.62
N SER A 182 -2.08 2.89 4.50
CA SER A 182 -2.34 1.45 4.57
C SER A 182 -1.21 0.73 5.29
N PRO A 183 -1.49 -0.06 6.34
CA PRO A 183 -0.48 -0.85 7.03
C PRO A 183 0.25 -1.83 6.12
N PHE A 184 -0.35 -2.21 4.98
CA PHE A 184 0.26 -3.14 4.04
C PHE A 184 1.58 -2.61 3.45
N PHE A 185 1.61 -1.34 3.02
CA PHE A 185 2.81 -0.71 2.46
C PHE A 185 3.45 0.30 3.39
N GLU A 186 2.65 1.09 4.11
CA GLU A 186 3.13 2.20 4.94
C GLU A 186 3.15 1.86 6.44
N GLY A 187 2.81 0.62 6.81
CA GLY A 187 2.93 0.14 8.18
C GLY A 187 4.34 0.33 8.72
N LYS A 188 4.44 0.81 9.96
CA LYS A 188 5.72 1.02 10.66
C LYS A 188 6.30 -0.35 11.06
N VAL A 189 7.43 -0.68 10.48
CA VAL A 189 8.23 -1.85 10.82
C VAL A 189 9.51 -1.40 11.51
N LEU A 190 9.94 -2.14 12.53
CA LEU A 190 11.18 -1.85 13.24
C LEU A 190 12.35 -1.97 12.26
N LYS A 191 13.20 -0.95 12.23
CA LYS A 191 14.42 -0.89 11.41
C LYS A 191 15.67 -1.10 12.24
N GLU A 192 15.68 -0.50 13.41
CA GLU A 192 16.81 -0.45 14.34
C GLU A 192 16.21 -0.40 15.74
N ILE A 193 16.67 -1.28 16.65
CA ILE A 193 16.11 -1.37 18.00
C ILE A 193 16.53 -0.14 18.82
N PHE A 194 17.83 0.15 18.84
CA PHE A 194 18.41 1.21 19.67
C PHE A 194 19.27 2.15 18.83
N SER A 195 18.74 3.35 18.57
CA SER A 195 19.43 4.41 17.84
C SER A 195 20.67 4.89 18.59
N ALA A 196 21.81 4.99 17.90
CA ALA A 196 23.03 5.57 18.47
C ALA A 196 22.88 7.04 18.94
N LYS A 197 21.81 7.74 18.53
CA LYS A 197 21.58 9.14 18.90
C LYS A 197 20.89 9.29 20.27
N ASP A 198 19.95 8.39 20.58
CA ASP A 198 18.95 8.62 21.62
C ASP A 198 18.34 7.33 22.19
N GLY A 199 18.90 6.16 21.90
CA GLY A 199 18.40 4.86 22.33
C GLY A 199 17.06 4.45 21.72
N LYS A 200 16.37 5.36 21.01
CA LYS A 200 14.99 5.10 20.55
C LYS A 200 14.94 4.19 19.33
N PRO A 201 13.90 3.36 19.20
CA PRO A 201 13.69 2.54 18.01
C PRO A 201 13.46 3.40 16.78
N LYS A 202 14.13 3.05 15.68
CA LYS A 202 13.86 3.64 14.36
C LYS A 202 12.91 2.74 13.59
N TRP A 203 11.98 3.38 12.88
CA TRP A 203 10.95 2.71 12.10
C TRP A 203 11.14 2.98 10.61
N MET A 204 10.72 2.03 9.79
CA MET A 204 10.67 2.14 8.33
C MET A 204 9.29 1.70 7.83
N PRO A 205 8.84 2.18 6.66
CA PRO A 205 7.63 1.68 6.04
C PRO A 205 7.86 0.28 5.45
N ASN A 206 6.82 -0.56 5.51
CA ASN A 206 6.88 -1.94 5.04
C ASN A 206 7.22 -2.08 3.53
N TYR A 207 6.90 -1.09 2.70
CA TYR A 207 7.23 -1.10 1.27
C TYR A 207 8.74 -1.18 1.00
N GLU A 208 9.57 -0.66 1.90
CA GLU A 208 11.03 -0.72 1.77
C GLU A 208 11.51 -2.18 1.91
N ILE A 209 10.91 -2.96 2.80
CA ILE A 209 11.19 -4.39 2.97
C ILE A 209 10.73 -5.18 1.73
N LEU A 210 9.62 -4.75 1.12
CA LEU A 210 9.10 -5.36 -0.11
C LEU A 210 9.89 -4.97 -1.37
N GLY A 211 10.93 -4.13 -1.25
CA GLY A 211 11.74 -3.67 -2.37
C GLY A 211 10.99 -2.74 -3.33
N ILE A 212 10.00 -2.00 -2.83
CA ILE A 212 9.20 -1.05 -3.61
C ILE A 212 9.61 0.37 -3.22
N THR A 213 9.69 1.30 -4.17
CA THR A 213 10.02 2.70 -3.83
C THR A 213 8.77 3.53 -3.57
N SER A 214 8.90 4.58 -2.75
CA SER A 214 7.79 5.48 -2.40
C SER A 214 7.00 6.02 -3.61
N PRO A 215 7.63 6.44 -4.73
CA PRO A 215 6.88 6.91 -5.91
C PRO A 215 5.90 5.87 -6.47
N TRP A 216 6.27 4.58 -6.46
CA TRP A 216 5.38 3.51 -6.94
C TRP A 216 4.18 3.30 -6.00
N ILE A 217 4.40 3.43 -4.69
CA ILE A 217 3.31 3.36 -3.70
C ILE A 217 2.34 4.52 -3.91
N LYS A 218 2.87 5.76 -3.97
CA LYS A 218 2.05 6.96 -4.19
C LYS A 218 1.25 6.91 -5.49
N LEU A 219 1.85 6.40 -6.57
CA LEU A 219 1.15 6.22 -7.85
C LEU A 219 0.01 5.19 -7.72
N GLY A 220 0.24 4.08 -7.04
CA GLY A 220 -0.79 3.08 -6.73
C GLY A 220 -1.92 3.67 -5.87
N THR A 221 -1.57 4.44 -4.84
CA THR A 221 -2.55 5.14 -3.99
C THR A 221 -3.39 6.12 -4.77
N PHE A 222 -2.77 6.98 -5.59
CA PHE A 222 -3.49 7.90 -6.45
C PHE A 222 -4.47 7.17 -7.38
N ARG A 223 -4.02 6.10 -8.03
CA ARG A 223 -4.86 5.32 -8.93
C ARG A 223 -6.06 4.67 -8.21
N GLU A 224 -5.80 3.96 -7.11
CA GLU A 224 -6.82 3.17 -6.44
C GLU A 224 -7.75 4.01 -5.57
N ALA A 225 -7.22 5.01 -4.86
CA ALA A 225 -7.98 5.83 -3.89
C ALA A 225 -8.59 7.10 -4.50
N SER A 226 -8.15 7.54 -5.68
CA SER A 226 -8.68 8.77 -6.31
C SER A 226 -9.20 8.54 -7.72
N VAL A 227 -8.36 8.01 -8.63
CA VAL A 227 -8.71 7.86 -10.05
C VAL A 227 -9.90 6.91 -10.23
N LYS A 228 -9.84 5.70 -9.68
CA LYS A 228 -10.91 4.71 -9.87
C LYS A 228 -12.25 5.09 -9.22
N PRO A 229 -12.31 5.60 -7.97
CA PRO A 229 -13.57 6.09 -7.42
C PRO A 229 -14.22 7.14 -8.31
N PHE A 230 -13.43 8.10 -8.81
CA PHE A 230 -13.92 9.11 -9.75
C PHE A 230 -14.38 8.47 -11.07
N LEU A 231 -13.63 7.51 -11.62
CA LEU A 231 -14.01 6.74 -12.80
C LEU A 231 -15.36 6.03 -12.63
N TYR A 232 -15.62 5.38 -11.49
CA TYR A 232 -16.88 4.68 -11.27
C TYR A 232 -18.06 5.66 -11.16
N ILE A 233 -17.88 6.80 -10.49
CA ILE A 233 -18.89 7.86 -10.42
C ILE A 233 -19.21 8.38 -11.83
N ILE A 234 -18.20 8.73 -12.62
CA ILE A 234 -18.42 9.29 -13.95
C ILE A 234 -18.95 8.27 -14.94
N THR A 235 -18.63 6.98 -14.76
CA THR A 235 -19.20 5.89 -15.54
C THR A 235 -20.69 5.73 -15.26
N GLY A 236 -21.10 5.79 -13.98
CA GLY A 236 -22.51 5.78 -13.61
C GLY A 236 -23.28 6.92 -14.27
N LEU A 237 -22.73 8.15 -14.23
CA LEU A 237 -23.32 9.31 -14.91
C LEU A 237 -23.39 9.12 -16.43
N LEU A 238 -22.33 8.61 -17.06
CA LEU A 238 -22.31 8.32 -18.49
C LEU A 238 -23.40 7.34 -18.89
N ILE A 239 -23.56 6.24 -18.15
CA ILE A 239 -24.57 5.21 -18.43
C ILE A 239 -25.97 5.81 -18.32
N ILE A 240 -26.26 6.54 -17.24
CA ILE A 240 -27.55 7.21 -17.05
C ILE A 240 -27.84 8.14 -18.23
N LEU A 241 -26.89 9.00 -18.60
CA LEU A 241 -27.06 9.93 -19.70
C LEU A 241 -27.23 9.23 -21.05
N ALA A 242 -26.50 8.15 -21.30
CA ALA A 242 -26.63 7.36 -22.52
C ALA A 242 -28.02 6.73 -22.63
N VAL A 243 -28.50 6.09 -21.56
CA VAL A 243 -29.84 5.47 -21.51
C VAL A 243 -30.93 6.51 -21.70
N VAL A 244 -30.88 7.61 -20.95
CA VAL A 244 -31.86 8.71 -21.08
C VAL A 244 -31.85 9.27 -22.50
N SER A 245 -30.67 9.49 -23.09
CA SER A 245 -30.56 9.99 -24.46
C SER A 245 -31.17 9.04 -25.48
N ILE A 246 -30.98 7.72 -25.32
CA ILE A 246 -31.58 6.69 -26.19
C ILE A 246 -33.10 6.69 -26.05
N LEU A 247 -33.62 6.63 -24.82
CA LEU A 247 -35.06 6.58 -24.55
C LEU A 247 -35.78 7.84 -25.08
N LEU A 248 -35.20 9.01 -24.87
CA LEU A 248 -35.77 10.26 -25.38
C LEU A 248 -35.74 10.33 -26.91
N GLN A 249 -34.66 9.87 -27.55
CA GLN A 249 -34.60 9.79 -29.01
C GLN A 249 -35.66 8.84 -29.58
N LEU A 250 -35.88 7.69 -28.94
CA LEU A 250 -36.95 6.76 -29.33
C LEU A 250 -38.34 7.37 -29.13
N ALA A 251 -38.58 8.06 -28.01
CA ALA A 251 -39.85 8.73 -27.74
C ALA A 251 -40.16 9.84 -28.76
N VAL A 252 -39.15 10.62 -29.15
CA VAL A 252 -39.29 11.64 -30.21
C VAL A 252 -39.54 10.99 -31.56
N LYS A 253 -38.76 9.97 -31.92
CA LYS A 253 -38.90 9.24 -33.20
C LYS A 253 -40.28 8.60 -33.36
N ASN A 254 -40.86 8.09 -32.27
CA ASN A 254 -42.17 7.47 -32.27
C ASN A 254 -43.32 8.47 -32.04
N GLY A 255 -43.05 9.78 -32.04
CA GLY A 255 -44.07 10.82 -31.89
C GLY A 255 -44.68 10.96 -30.49
N ILE A 256 -44.15 10.26 -29.49
CA ILE A 256 -44.64 10.30 -28.09
C ILE A 256 -44.31 11.65 -27.44
N LEU A 257 -43.11 12.19 -27.72
CA LEU A 257 -42.65 13.47 -27.19
C LEU A 257 -42.21 14.41 -28.29
N SER A 258 -42.51 15.71 -28.14
CA SER A 258 -41.90 16.73 -28.98
C SER A 258 -40.43 16.96 -28.60
N PRO A 259 -39.58 17.42 -29.53
CA PRO A 259 -38.17 17.72 -29.24
C PRO A 259 -37.95 18.67 -28.06
N GLN A 260 -38.83 19.66 -27.90
CA GLN A 260 -38.77 20.63 -26.80
C GLN A 260 -39.08 19.97 -25.44
N LYS A 261 -40.11 19.10 -25.38
CA LYS A 261 -40.46 18.35 -24.17
C LYS A 261 -39.36 17.36 -23.80
N ALA A 262 -38.73 16.70 -24.78
CA ALA A 262 -37.59 15.82 -24.55
C ALA A 262 -36.38 16.56 -23.96
N LYS A 263 -36.10 17.78 -24.45
CA LYS A 263 -35.05 18.64 -23.89
C LYS A 263 -35.33 19.05 -22.44
N LEU A 264 -36.57 19.45 -22.13
CA LEU A 264 -36.95 19.76 -20.75
C LEU A 264 -36.80 18.54 -19.83
N LEU A 265 -37.29 17.38 -20.27
CA LEU A 265 -37.24 16.14 -19.51
C LEU A 265 -35.80 15.71 -19.20
N THR A 266 -34.87 15.95 -20.12
CA THR A 266 -33.42 15.72 -19.88
C THR A 266 -32.93 16.49 -18.64
N TRP A 267 -33.26 17.78 -18.54
CA TRP A 267 -32.85 18.61 -17.40
C TRP A 267 -33.53 18.19 -16.10
N VAL A 268 -34.80 17.78 -16.16
CA VAL A 268 -35.52 17.24 -15.00
C VAL A 268 -34.86 15.96 -14.50
N VAL A 269 -34.52 15.02 -15.39
CA VAL A 269 -33.84 13.78 -15.02
C VAL A 269 -32.47 14.08 -14.39
N LEU A 270 -31.69 14.99 -14.96
CA LEU A 270 -30.41 15.40 -14.39
C LEU A 270 -30.54 16.01 -12.99
N ALA A 271 -31.49 16.92 -12.81
CA ALA A 271 -31.77 17.51 -11.50
C ALA A 271 -32.20 16.44 -10.49
N GLY A 272 -33.03 15.49 -10.91
CA GLY A 272 -33.47 14.35 -10.10
C GLY A 272 -32.32 13.42 -9.69
N VAL A 273 -31.41 13.10 -10.62
CA VAL A 273 -30.21 12.28 -10.33
C VAL A 273 -29.31 12.99 -9.31
N ILE A 274 -29.06 14.28 -9.49
CA ILE A 274 -28.26 15.07 -8.53
C ILE A 274 -28.92 15.08 -7.15
N ALA A 275 -30.22 15.38 -7.09
CA ALA A 275 -30.97 15.39 -5.83
C ALA A 275 -30.97 14.02 -5.14
N PHE A 276 -31.17 12.94 -5.90
CA PHE A 276 -31.13 11.57 -5.39
C PHE A 276 -29.78 11.24 -4.77
N PHE A 277 -28.67 11.50 -5.46
CA PHE A 277 -27.33 11.22 -4.94
C PHE A 277 -26.96 12.12 -3.75
N LEU A 278 -27.43 13.38 -3.71
CA LEU A 278 -27.27 14.24 -2.53
C LEU A 278 -28.01 13.66 -1.32
N ILE A 279 -29.26 13.24 -1.49
CA ILE A 279 -30.05 12.60 -0.42
C ILE A 279 -29.37 11.31 0.04
N ALA A 280 -28.91 10.48 -0.89
CA ALA A 280 -28.21 9.24 -0.58
C ALA A 280 -26.90 9.47 0.18
N ALA A 281 -26.11 10.48 -0.21
CA ALA A 281 -24.86 10.84 0.47
C ALA A 281 -25.06 11.40 1.89
N LEU A 282 -26.21 12.04 2.15
CA LEU A 282 -26.57 12.55 3.47
C LEU A 282 -27.26 11.50 4.35
N SER A 283 -27.66 10.36 3.78
CA SER A 283 -28.37 9.29 4.49
C SER A 283 -27.39 8.20 4.94
N PRO A 284 -27.22 7.99 6.27
CA PRO A 284 -26.29 6.98 6.78
C PRO A 284 -26.57 5.58 6.21
N GLY A 285 -25.55 4.93 5.65
CA GLY A 285 -25.63 3.56 5.12
C GLY A 285 -26.40 3.38 3.80
N LEU A 286 -27.11 4.41 3.31
CA LEU A 286 -27.92 4.27 2.10
C LEU A 286 -27.07 4.07 0.84
N LEU A 287 -25.96 4.80 0.71
CA LEU A 287 -25.02 4.60 -0.41
C LEU A 287 -24.44 3.19 -0.42
N GLU A 288 -24.02 2.67 0.74
CA GLU A 288 -23.50 1.31 0.85
C GLU A 288 -24.54 0.26 0.45
N TYR A 289 -25.81 0.50 0.76
CA TYR A 289 -26.91 -0.40 0.41
C TYR A 289 -27.28 -0.39 -1.08
N ILE A 290 -27.33 0.78 -1.72
CA ILE A 290 -27.80 0.91 -3.12
C ILE A 290 -26.69 0.79 -4.18
N THR A 291 -25.42 0.92 -3.78
CA THR A 291 -24.28 0.86 -4.71
C THR A 291 -23.59 -0.48 -4.68
N LEU A 292 -22.85 -0.79 -5.74
CA LEU A 292 -21.99 -1.96 -5.77
C LEU A 292 -20.79 -1.74 -4.84
N SER A 293 -20.43 -2.78 -4.09
CA SER A 293 -19.25 -2.72 -3.22
C SER A 293 -17.99 -2.40 -4.02
N ARG A 294 -17.03 -1.73 -3.38
CA ARG A 294 -15.75 -1.38 -4.01
C ARG A 294 -15.04 -2.60 -4.58
N PHE A 295 -15.01 -3.70 -3.82
CA PHE A 295 -14.48 -4.98 -4.27
C PHE A 295 -15.13 -5.46 -5.57
N SER A 296 -16.46 -5.40 -5.68
CA SER A 296 -17.19 -5.83 -6.87
C SER A 296 -16.84 -5.00 -8.10
N LEU A 297 -16.70 -3.68 -7.93
CA LEU A 297 -16.30 -2.78 -9.01
C LEU A 297 -14.87 -3.07 -9.46
N ASP A 298 -13.93 -3.23 -8.52
CA ASP A 298 -12.53 -3.54 -8.83
C ASP A 298 -12.38 -4.91 -9.51
N ALA A 299 -13.13 -5.93 -9.07
CA ALA A 299 -13.13 -7.26 -9.67
C ALA A 299 -13.71 -7.27 -11.10
N ASN A 300 -14.64 -6.37 -11.40
CA ASN A 300 -15.29 -6.27 -12.71
C ASN A 300 -14.75 -5.11 -13.57
N HIS A 301 -13.60 -4.53 -13.21
CA HIS A 301 -13.03 -3.35 -13.87
C HIS A 301 -12.86 -3.52 -15.39
N PHE A 302 -12.53 -4.74 -15.85
CA PHE A 302 -12.46 -5.06 -17.27
C PHE A 302 -13.79 -4.81 -18.00
N TRP A 303 -14.91 -5.30 -17.45
CA TRP A 303 -16.23 -5.13 -18.04
C TRP A 303 -16.71 -3.68 -17.98
N ILE A 304 -16.39 -2.97 -16.89
CA ILE A 304 -16.63 -1.53 -16.77
C ILE A 304 -15.91 -0.79 -17.91
N ALA A 305 -14.63 -1.12 -18.15
CA ALA A 305 -13.87 -0.54 -19.25
C ALA A 305 -14.52 -0.84 -20.61
N VAL A 306 -14.93 -2.09 -20.88
CA VAL A 306 -15.62 -2.47 -22.12
C VAL A 306 -16.90 -1.65 -22.33
N ILE A 307 -17.71 -1.46 -21.29
CA ILE A 307 -18.94 -0.63 -21.37
C ILE A 307 -18.60 0.81 -21.76
N ILE A 308 -17.60 1.42 -21.10
CA ILE A 308 -17.15 2.78 -21.43
C ILE A 308 -16.69 2.85 -22.88
N TYR A 309 -15.88 1.89 -23.34
CA TYR A 309 -15.43 1.80 -24.73
C TYR A 309 -16.58 1.77 -25.72
N LEU A 310 -17.54 0.87 -25.53
CA LEU A 310 -18.68 0.71 -26.43
C LEU A 310 -19.54 1.98 -26.48
N ILE A 311 -19.86 2.57 -25.32
CA ILE A 311 -20.64 3.80 -25.25
C ILE A 311 -19.88 4.96 -25.91
N SER A 312 -18.59 5.14 -25.59
CA SER A 312 -17.77 6.21 -26.15
C SER A 312 -17.63 6.09 -27.66
N ILE A 313 -17.31 4.90 -28.18
CA ILE A 313 -17.21 4.66 -29.62
C ILE A 313 -18.56 4.95 -30.31
N ALA A 314 -19.66 4.46 -29.77
CA ALA A 314 -20.99 4.71 -30.31
C ALA A 314 -21.31 6.22 -30.36
N ILE A 315 -20.99 6.96 -29.30
CA ILE A 315 -21.19 8.42 -29.24
C ILE A 315 -20.30 9.14 -30.27
N MET A 316 -19.03 8.74 -30.40
CA MET A 316 -18.11 9.34 -31.37
C MET A 316 -18.58 9.11 -32.81
N PHE A 317 -19.23 7.98 -33.12
CA PHE A 317 -19.81 7.70 -34.44
C PHE A 317 -21.21 8.28 -34.66
N SER A 318 -21.96 8.63 -33.60
CA SER A 318 -23.40 8.95 -33.68
C SER A 318 -23.79 10.19 -34.52
N ARG A 319 -22.84 10.97 -35.07
CA ARG A 319 -23.13 12.15 -35.89
C ARG A 319 -22.12 12.32 -37.01
N LYS A 320 -22.57 12.61 -38.22
CA LYS A 320 -21.68 13.05 -39.32
C LYS A 320 -21.19 14.47 -39.03
N ILE A 321 -19.91 14.73 -39.27
CA ILE A 321 -19.36 16.08 -39.25
C ILE A 321 -19.84 16.78 -40.52
N ASP A 322 -20.57 17.88 -40.36
CA ASP A 322 -21.07 18.71 -41.46
C ASP A 322 -20.60 20.16 -41.33
N LYS A 323 -20.94 21.02 -42.32
CA LYS A 323 -20.56 22.45 -42.30
C LYS A 323 -21.16 23.23 -41.12
N LYS A 324 -22.12 22.67 -40.38
CA LYS A 324 -22.81 23.31 -39.24
C LYS A 324 -22.26 22.84 -37.89
N THR A 325 -21.32 21.89 -37.88
CA THR A 325 -20.70 21.37 -36.65
C THR A 325 -19.76 22.41 -36.04
N SER A 326 -19.92 22.70 -34.75
CA SER A 326 -19.08 23.71 -34.08
C SER A 326 -17.64 23.23 -33.91
N GLY A 327 -16.68 24.16 -33.88
CA GLY A 327 -15.27 23.84 -33.65
C GLY A 327 -15.03 23.11 -32.31
N THR A 328 -15.80 23.46 -31.28
CA THR A 328 -15.77 22.80 -29.97
C THR A 328 -16.20 21.33 -30.06
N GLU A 329 -17.26 21.02 -30.81
CA GLU A 329 -17.72 19.64 -31.01
C GLU A 329 -16.67 18.79 -31.74
N ILE A 330 -16.01 19.37 -32.75
CA ILE A 330 -14.91 18.70 -33.47
C ILE A 330 -13.74 18.45 -32.51
N ALA A 331 -13.35 19.42 -31.69
CA ALA A 331 -12.25 19.29 -30.74
C ALA A 331 -12.52 18.18 -29.70
N ILE A 332 -13.72 18.17 -29.09
CA ILE A 332 -14.12 17.13 -28.13
C ILE A 332 -14.10 15.74 -28.76
N ARG A 333 -14.55 15.61 -30.02
CA ARG A 333 -14.50 14.33 -30.75
C ARG A 333 -13.09 13.85 -31.03
N LYS A 334 -12.21 14.74 -31.47
CA LYS A 334 -10.78 14.41 -31.67
C LYS A 334 -10.15 13.94 -30.37
N LEU A 335 -10.45 14.63 -29.28
CA LEU A 335 -9.97 14.29 -27.95
C LEU A 335 -10.53 12.93 -27.48
N GLY A 336 -11.81 12.66 -27.72
CA GLY A 336 -12.43 11.37 -27.44
C GLY A 336 -11.74 10.21 -28.18
N TRP A 337 -11.49 10.37 -29.49
CA TRP A 337 -10.73 9.39 -30.28
C TRP A 337 -9.30 9.21 -29.80
N PHE A 338 -8.62 10.30 -29.44
CA PHE A 338 -7.29 10.24 -28.86
C PHE A 338 -7.27 9.36 -27.60
N PHE A 339 -8.22 9.56 -26.67
CA PHE A 339 -8.28 8.77 -25.44
C PHE A 339 -8.73 7.32 -25.67
N ILE A 340 -9.59 7.05 -26.66
CA ILE A 340 -9.91 5.68 -27.09
C ILE A 340 -8.65 4.94 -27.52
N ILE A 341 -7.83 5.56 -28.37
CA ILE A 341 -6.57 4.98 -28.88
C ILE A 341 -5.55 4.83 -27.74
N ALA A 342 -5.34 5.89 -26.94
CA ALA A 342 -4.40 5.86 -25.82
C ALA A 342 -4.76 4.78 -24.80
N GLY A 343 -6.04 4.65 -24.45
CA GLY A 343 -6.51 3.57 -23.58
C GLY A 343 -6.33 2.19 -24.22
N ALA A 344 -6.53 2.05 -25.53
CA ALA A 344 -6.41 0.75 -26.19
C ALA A 344 -4.95 0.29 -26.19
N LEU A 345 -4.02 1.21 -26.42
CA LEU A 345 -2.58 0.98 -26.31
C LEU A 345 -2.18 0.62 -24.87
N CYS A 346 -2.66 1.35 -23.87
CA CYS A 346 -2.39 1.03 -22.46
C CYS A 346 -2.97 -0.34 -22.06
N GLY A 347 -4.21 -0.65 -22.47
CA GLY A 347 -4.85 -1.94 -22.24
C GLY A 347 -4.09 -3.09 -22.90
N MET A 348 -3.61 -2.90 -24.13
CA MET A 348 -2.75 -3.86 -24.81
C MET A 348 -1.45 -4.10 -24.04
N LEU A 349 -0.77 -3.04 -23.58
CA LEU A 349 0.46 -3.15 -22.77
C LEU A 349 0.23 -3.88 -21.43
N ILE A 350 -0.94 -3.70 -20.81
CA ILE A 350 -1.34 -4.43 -19.60
C ILE A 350 -1.51 -5.92 -19.88
N LEU A 351 -2.15 -6.28 -21.00
CA LEU A 351 -2.45 -7.67 -21.35
C LEU A 351 -1.21 -8.44 -21.81
N LEU A 352 -0.34 -7.79 -22.60
CA LEU A 352 0.86 -8.43 -23.14
C LEU A 352 1.93 -8.73 -22.09
N LYS A 353 2.00 -7.94 -21.01
CA LYS A 353 2.97 -8.10 -19.90
C LYS A 353 4.39 -8.43 -20.38
N ILE A 354 4.93 -7.61 -21.29
CA ILE A 354 6.23 -7.84 -21.90
C ILE A 354 7.31 -7.92 -20.81
N ASP A 355 7.99 -9.06 -20.73
CA ASP A 355 9.08 -9.28 -19.79
C ASP A 355 10.19 -8.25 -19.98
N GLY A 356 10.75 -7.73 -18.88
CA GLY A 356 11.75 -6.65 -18.90
C GLY A 356 11.17 -5.23 -19.02
N LEU A 357 9.88 -5.07 -19.34
CA LEU A 357 9.20 -3.76 -19.41
C LEU A 357 8.20 -3.53 -18.27
N SER A 358 8.46 -4.10 -17.09
CA SER A 358 7.54 -4.00 -15.94
C SER A 358 7.19 -2.56 -15.54
N ILE A 359 8.12 -1.61 -15.74
CA ILE A 359 7.88 -0.18 -15.50
C ILE A 359 6.78 0.35 -16.44
N VAL A 360 6.88 0.02 -17.74
CA VAL A 360 5.91 0.43 -18.75
C VAL A 360 4.54 -0.18 -18.43
N THR A 361 4.49 -1.47 -18.11
CA THR A 361 3.23 -2.13 -17.72
C THR A 361 2.61 -1.48 -16.48
N ARG A 362 3.40 -1.11 -15.46
CA ARG A 362 2.90 -0.41 -14.26
C ARG A 362 2.30 0.96 -14.59
N LEU A 363 2.97 1.73 -15.43
CA LEU A 363 2.48 3.04 -15.89
C LEU A 363 1.22 2.90 -16.75
N ALA A 364 1.15 1.85 -17.57
CA ALA A 364 0.00 1.57 -18.43
C ALA A 364 -1.29 1.35 -17.64
N TYR A 365 -1.25 0.78 -16.43
CA TYR A 365 -2.43 0.72 -15.55
C TYR A 365 -3.00 2.10 -15.22
N THR A 366 -2.15 3.05 -14.83
CA THR A 366 -2.62 4.41 -14.52
C THR A 366 -3.04 5.15 -15.80
N GLY A 367 -2.29 4.98 -16.89
CA GLY A 367 -2.64 5.56 -18.19
C GLY A 367 -3.98 5.05 -18.74
N PHE A 368 -4.27 3.76 -18.52
CA PHE A 368 -5.54 3.15 -18.90
C PHE A 368 -6.72 3.76 -18.13
N ASP A 369 -6.64 3.80 -16.79
CA ASP A 369 -7.72 4.34 -15.96
C ASP A 369 -7.97 5.83 -16.23
N LEU A 370 -6.91 6.62 -16.43
CA LEU A 370 -7.03 8.02 -16.85
C LEU A 370 -7.68 8.15 -18.24
N SER A 371 -7.30 7.29 -19.19
CA SER A 371 -7.91 7.30 -20.52
C SER A 371 -9.41 7.00 -20.45
N LEU A 372 -9.84 6.03 -19.64
CA LEU A 372 -11.26 5.74 -19.43
C LEU A 372 -12.03 6.94 -18.84
N ILE A 373 -11.43 7.64 -17.86
CA ILE A 373 -12.03 8.86 -17.31
C ILE A 373 -12.24 9.89 -18.41
N PHE A 374 -11.21 10.19 -19.20
CA PHE A 374 -11.32 11.21 -20.22
C PHE A 374 -12.22 10.79 -21.40
N MET A 375 -12.29 9.49 -21.72
CA MET A 375 -13.30 8.94 -22.63
C MET A 375 -14.71 9.19 -22.10
N ALA A 376 -14.96 8.92 -20.82
CA ALA A 376 -16.25 9.18 -20.20
C ALA A 376 -16.59 10.69 -20.19
N ILE A 377 -15.65 11.56 -19.80
CA ILE A 377 -15.82 13.02 -19.81
C ILE A 377 -16.18 13.53 -21.21
N THR A 378 -15.39 13.18 -22.23
CA THR A 378 -15.62 13.63 -23.61
C THR A 378 -16.95 13.11 -24.17
N SER A 379 -17.34 11.89 -23.79
CA SER A 379 -18.64 11.30 -24.14
C SER A 379 -19.81 12.01 -23.47
N ILE A 380 -19.69 12.31 -22.17
CA ILE A 380 -20.68 13.08 -21.41
C ILE A 380 -20.86 14.47 -22.02
N ILE A 381 -19.76 15.20 -22.27
CA ILE A 381 -19.81 16.52 -22.92
C ILE A 381 -20.49 16.42 -24.30
N SER A 382 -20.16 15.39 -25.08
CA SER A 382 -20.77 15.18 -26.41
C SER A 382 -22.28 14.94 -26.31
N LEU A 383 -22.74 14.15 -25.33
CA LEU A 383 -24.16 13.95 -25.07
C LEU A 383 -24.83 15.26 -24.64
N PHE A 384 -24.20 16.05 -23.76
CA PHE A 384 -24.72 17.35 -23.34
C PHE A 384 -24.89 18.31 -24.51
N LEU A 385 -23.87 18.44 -25.37
CA LEU A 385 -23.95 19.26 -26.58
C LEU A 385 -25.08 18.76 -27.50
N LYS A 386 -25.24 17.45 -27.66
CA LYS A 386 -26.35 16.89 -28.46
C LYS A 386 -27.71 17.29 -27.89
N MET A 387 -27.88 17.23 -26.56
CA MET A 387 -29.14 17.50 -25.88
C MET A 387 -29.49 19.00 -25.82
N THR A 388 -28.49 19.89 -25.77
CA THR A 388 -28.72 21.34 -25.79
C THR A 388 -29.09 21.87 -27.17
N PHE A 389 -28.58 21.25 -28.24
CA PHE A 389 -28.77 21.65 -29.64
C PHE A 389 -29.76 20.79 -30.44
N ILE A 390 -30.73 20.12 -29.81
CA ILE A 390 -31.86 19.51 -30.53
C ILE A 390 -32.67 20.65 -31.18
N LYS A 391 -32.28 21.05 -32.39
CA LYS A 391 -33.11 21.89 -33.27
C LYS A 391 -34.21 20.99 -33.80
N GLY A 392 -35.47 21.43 -33.64
CA GLY A 392 -36.59 20.79 -34.31
C GLY A 392 -36.29 20.77 -35.81
N GLU A 393 -36.12 19.57 -36.37
CA GLU A 393 -36.39 19.39 -37.78
C GLU A 393 -37.89 19.63 -37.93
N ASN A 394 -38.24 20.86 -38.30
CA ASN A 394 -39.52 21.10 -38.95
C ASN A 394 -39.43 20.34 -40.28
N GLN A 395 -39.87 19.08 -40.29
CA GLN A 395 -40.36 18.47 -41.51
C GLN A 395 -41.72 19.11 -41.81
N TYR A 396 -41.66 20.16 -42.61
CA TYR A 396 -42.70 20.47 -43.59
C TYR A 396 -41.96 20.93 -44.84
N ASP A 397 -41.55 19.96 -45.66
CA ASP A 397 -41.37 20.16 -47.09
C ASP A 397 -42.15 19.01 -47.74
N GLY A 398 -43.17 19.39 -48.50
CA GLY A 398 -44.10 18.48 -49.18
C GLY A 398 -43.61 17.99 -50.52
#